data_AF-A0A8D8IXL2-F1
#
_entry.id   AF-A0A8D8IXL2-F1
#
_cell.length_a   1.000
_cell.length_b   1.000
_cell.length_c   1.000
_cell.angle_alpha   90.00
_cell.angle_beta   90.00
_cell.angle_gamma   90.00
#
_symmetry.space_group_name_H-M   'P 1'
#
loop_
_entity.id
_entity.type
_entity.pdbx_description
1 polymer ?
#
loop_
_entity_poly.entity_id
_entity_poly.type
_entity_poly.pdbx_seq_one_letter_code
_entity_poly.pdbx_strand_id
1 'polypeptide(L)'
;MEVLSSEKYLIARAKETSDPYTAKAWIIAAKTLFPNDFGVQFEAYEIEKNAKNFEEAAKCLSYIIMTFQNAHKTPASLLNEISCMTSALRVPEGTTTPEQDFYVRMFQYISYEVQHKILMLTAAHSNSMDHCRLILLLLKRFPQAISTHAPRLLETLVQNSTIPGFKEMLVQEAIPLVYNRPPDLPHKLVHQIMAICFEYHLNQMLAETEDKARVTAECWR
;
A
#
# COMPACT_ATOMS: atom_id res chain seq x y z
N MET A 1 14.39 6.27 40.74
CA MET A 1 14.87 5.28 39.76
C MET A 1 13.66 4.49 39.32
N GLU A 2 13.10 4.80 38.15
CA GLU A 2 12.08 3.95 37.56
C GLU A 2 12.72 2.60 37.22
N VAL A 3 12.22 1.53 37.83
CA VAL A 3 12.64 0.17 37.48
C VAL A 3 12.05 -0.09 36.09
N LEU A 4 12.86 0.11 35.06
CA LEU A 4 12.51 -0.26 33.69
C LEU A 4 12.10 -1.74 33.69
N SER A 5 10.92 -2.05 33.15
CA SER A 5 10.49 -3.42 32.84
C SER A 5 11.64 -4.15 32.13
N SER A 6 11.89 -5.40 32.48
CA SER A 6 13.06 -6.17 31.99
C SER A 6 13.18 -6.17 30.46
N GLU A 7 12.05 -6.11 29.74
CA GLU A 7 11.98 -5.96 28.29
C GLU A 7 12.57 -4.62 27.79
N LYS A 8 12.21 -3.51 28.44
CA LYS A 8 12.64 -2.15 28.09
C LYS A 8 14.10 -1.93 28.42
N TYR A 9 14.60 -2.60 29.45
CA TYR A 9 16.02 -2.60 29.79
C TYR A 9 16.87 -3.25 28.69
N LEU A 10 16.45 -4.41 28.18
CA LEU A 10 17.16 -5.10 27.09
C LEU A 10 17.14 -4.28 25.78
N ILE A 11 16.01 -3.64 25.49
CA ILE A 11 15.87 -2.71 24.35
C ILE A 11 16.80 -1.49 24.52
N ALA A 12 16.85 -0.90 25.72
CA ALA A 12 17.74 0.23 26.00
C ALA A 12 19.22 -0.15 25.82
N ARG A 13 19.62 -1.34 26.28
CA ARG A 13 20.98 -1.87 26.07
C ARG A 13 21.32 -2.10 24.60
N ALA A 14 20.37 -2.60 23.81
CA ALA A 14 20.55 -2.73 22.36
C ALA A 14 20.78 -1.37 21.69
N LYS A 15 20.08 -0.32 22.12
CA LYS A 15 20.21 1.06 21.59
C LYS A 15 21.47 1.80 22.03
N GLU A 16 21.94 1.55 23.24
CA GLU A 16 23.18 2.15 23.78
C GLU A 16 24.43 1.66 23.06
N THR A 17 24.34 0.52 22.38
CA THR A 17 25.49 -0.11 21.76
C THR A 17 25.66 0.35 20.31
N SER A 18 26.83 0.89 19.98
CA SER A 18 27.15 1.32 18.60
C SER A 18 27.46 0.16 17.64
N ASP A 19 27.80 -1.02 18.16
CA ASP A 19 28.10 -2.20 17.36
C ASP A 19 26.83 -2.96 16.96
N PRO A 20 26.53 -3.10 15.65
CA PRO A 20 25.32 -3.76 15.18
C PRO A 20 25.23 -5.25 15.58
N TYR A 21 26.36 -5.95 15.73
CA TYR A 21 26.35 -7.36 16.12
C TYR A 21 25.97 -7.54 17.60
N THR A 22 26.51 -6.68 18.46
CA THR A 22 26.17 -6.67 19.88
C THR A 22 24.70 -6.24 20.10
N ALA A 23 24.20 -5.26 19.33
CA ALA A 23 22.79 -4.86 19.36
C ALA A 23 21.87 -6.02 18.95
N LYS A 24 22.22 -6.77 17.90
CA LYS A 24 21.48 -7.99 17.49
C LYS A 24 21.49 -9.06 18.57
N ALA A 25 22.61 -9.30 19.24
CA ALA A 25 22.70 -10.29 20.32
C ALA A 25 21.76 -9.95 21.49
N TRP A 26 21.71 -8.68 21.90
CA TRP A 26 20.78 -8.20 22.93
C TRP A 26 19.32 -8.40 22.54
N ILE A 27 18.96 -8.13 21.28
CA ILE A 27 17.59 -8.33 20.79
C ILE A 27 17.23 -9.81 20.63
N ILE A 28 18.15 -10.69 20.23
CA ILE A 28 17.91 -12.13 20.22
C ILE A 28 17.62 -12.63 21.64
N ALA A 29 18.38 -12.16 22.63
CA ALA A 29 18.11 -12.46 24.04
C ALA A 29 16.74 -11.92 24.49
N ALA A 30 16.38 -10.70 24.09
CA ALA A 30 15.06 -10.14 24.39
C ALA A 30 13.93 -10.94 23.73
N LYS A 31 14.07 -11.36 22.46
CA LYS A 31 13.07 -12.16 21.73
C LYS A 31 12.87 -13.54 22.32
N THR A 32 13.93 -14.15 22.87
CA THR A 32 13.84 -15.46 23.54
C THR A 32 13.16 -15.36 24.90
N LEU A 33 13.40 -14.26 25.64
CA LEU A 33 12.78 -14.03 26.94
C LEU A 33 11.33 -13.49 26.84
N PHE A 34 11.04 -12.67 25.83
CA PHE A 34 9.77 -11.95 25.65
C PHE A 34 9.28 -12.03 24.18
N PRO A 35 8.94 -13.23 23.67
CA PRO A 35 8.58 -13.41 22.25
C PRO A 35 7.25 -12.74 21.85
N ASN A 36 6.37 -12.50 22.83
CA ASN A 36 5.05 -11.91 22.62
C ASN A 36 5.00 -10.40 22.95
N ASP A 37 6.13 -9.77 23.25
CA ASP A 37 6.17 -8.33 23.47
C ASP A 37 6.31 -7.55 22.15
N PHE A 38 5.43 -6.58 21.93
CA PHE A 38 5.48 -5.76 20.71
C PHE A 38 6.74 -4.91 20.64
N GLY A 39 7.19 -4.35 21.78
CA GLY A 39 8.35 -3.47 21.82
C GLY A 39 9.62 -4.19 21.39
N VAL A 40 9.82 -5.42 21.88
CA VAL A 40 10.96 -6.26 21.51
C VAL A 40 10.94 -6.65 20.03
N GLN A 41 9.77 -7.03 19.50
CA GLN A 41 9.65 -7.42 18.10
C GLN A 41 9.82 -6.23 17.16
N PHE A 42 9.27 -5.07 17.52
CA PHE A 42 9.41 -3.85 16.74
C PHE A 42 10.85 -3.32 16.76
N GLU A 43 11.55 -3.45 17.88
CA GLU A 43 12.97 -3.10 17.94
C GLU A 43 13.83 -4.01 17.06
N ALA A 44 13.52 -5.32 17.02
CA ALA A 44 14.18 -6.25 16.10
C ALA A 44 14.01 -5.84 14.64
N TYR A 45 12.80 -5.39 14.28
CA TYR A 45 12.51 -4.84 12.97
C TYR A 45 13.35 -3.59 12.67
N GLU A 46 13.43 -2.63 13.60
CA GLU A 46 14.22 -1.39 13.43
C GLU A 46 15.72 -1.67 13.27
N ILE A 47 16.28 -2.64 13.99
CA ILE A 47 17.68 -3.06 13.81
C ILE A 47 17.92 -3.62 12.41
N GLU A 48 17.04 -4.49 11.90
CA GLU A 48 17.20 -5.05 10.55
C GLU A 48 16.99 -4.00 9.45
N LYS A 49 16.07 -3.04 9.67
CA LYS A 49 15.88 -1.87 8.81
C LYS A 49 17.13 -1.01 8.74
N ASN A 50 17.74 -0.69 9.89
CA ASN A 50 19.00 0.05 9.96
C ASN A 50 20.18 -0.71 9.33
N ALA A 51 20.17 -2.04 9.40
CA ALA A 51 21.12 -2.91 8.72
C ALA A 51 20.87 -3.04 7.20
N LYS A 52 19.84 -2.38 6.65
CA LYS A 52 19.41 -2.46 5.25
C LYS A 52 19.10 -3.90 4.79
N ASN A 53 18.66 -4.76 5.72
CA ASN A 53 18.37 -6.15 5.44
C ASN A 53 16.88 -6.35 5.13
N PHE A 54 16.51 -6.18 3.86
CA PHE A 54 15.10 -6.20 3.42
C PHE A 54 14.40 -7.54 3.69
N GLU A 55 15.12 -8.67 3.60
CA GLU A 55 14.53 -10.00 3.76
C GLU A 55 14.16 -10.27 5.23
N GLU A 56 15.08 -10.01 6.15
CA GLU A 56 14.84 -10.25 7.57
C GLU A 56 13.89 -9.21 8.17
N ALA A 57 13.95 -7.96 7.69
CA ALA A 57 12.96 -6.94 8.04
C ALA A 57 11.56 -7.34 7.58
N ALA A 58 11.41 -7.90 6.37
CA ALA A 58 10.13 -8.41 5.87
C ALA A 58 9.58 -9.55 6.74
N LYS A 59 10.43 -10.49 7.17
CA LYS A 59 10.03 -11.58 8.09
C LYS A 59 9.59 -11.04 9.44
N CYS A 60 10.35 -10.12 10.02
CA CYS A 60 10.01 -9.48 11.30
C CYS A 60 8.67 -8.73 11.20
N LEU A 61 8.48 -7.91 10.16
CA LEU A 61 7.23 -7.18 9.95
C LEU A 61 6.05 -8.11 9.73
N SER A 62 6.24 -9.20 8.97
CA SER A 62 5.23 -10.24 8.77
C SER A 62 4.80 -10.89 10.08
N TYR A 63 5.76 -11.25 10.92
CA TYR A 63 5.48 -11.82 12.25
C TYR A 63 4.70 -10.84 13.13
N ILE A 64 5.12 -9.56 13.17
CA ILE A 64 4.47 -8.53 13.97
C ILE A 64 3.00 -8.36 13.52
N ILE A 65 2.78 -8.27 12.21
CA ILE A 65 1.46 -8.14 11.61
C ILE A 65 0.59 -9.34 11.98
N MET A 66 1.05 -10.56 11.79
CA MET A 66 0.23 -11.75 12.06
C MET A 66 -0.07 -11.92 13.55
N THR A 67 0.86 -11.57 14.42
CA THR A 67 0.76 -11.79 15.87
C THR A 67 -0.07 -10.69 16.56
N PHE A 68 0.17 -9.43 16.20
CA PHE A 68 -0.39 -8.28 16.93
C PHE A 68 -1.61 -7.64 16.28
N GLN A 69 -2.00 -8.03 15.05
CA GLN A 69 -3.26 -7.56 14.46
C GLN A 69 -4.51 -8.16 15.12
N ASN A 70 -4.39 -9.36 15.70
CA ASN A 70 -5.49 -10.00 16.44
C ASN A 70 -5.67 -9.43 17.85
N ALA A 71 -4.64 -8.77 18.39
CA ALA A 71 -4.74 -8.02 19.62
C ALA A 71 -5.44 -6.69 19.31
N HIS A 72 -6.53 -6.40 20.01
CA HIS A 72 -7.53 -5.33 19.79
C HIS A 72 -7.03 -3.88 19.60
N LYS A 73 -5.73 -3.63 19.48
CA LYS A 73 -5.13 -2.32 19.25
C LYS A 73 -3.81 -2.45 18.49
N THR A 74 -3.85 -2.28 17.17
CA THR A 74 -2.62 -2.13 16.38
C THR A 74 -1.89 -0.86 16.83
N PRO A 75 -0.63 -0.96 17.30
CA PRO A 75 0.11 0.19 17.79
C PRO A 75 0.36 1.22 16.69
N ALA A 76 0.33 2.51 17.04
CA ALA A 76 0.46 3.61 16.10
C ALA A 76 1.79 3.57 15.31
N SER A 77 2.88 3.10 15.93
CA SER A 77 4.18 2.94 15.25
C SER A 77 4.11 1.94 14.09
N LEU A 78 3.35 0.85 14.24
CA LEU A 78 3.17 -0.13 13.17
C LEU A 78 2.30 0.44 12.04
N LEU A 79 1.25 1.20 12.37
CA LEU A 79 0.40 1.86 11.37
C LEU A 79 1.18 2.92 10.57
N ASN A 80 2.06 3.67 11.24
CA ASN A 80 2.96 4.61 10.57
C ASN A 80 3.89 3.89 9.59
N GLU A 81 4.47 2.77 10.00
CA GLU A 81 5.35 1.99 9.13
C GLU A 81 4.62 1.39 7.92
N ILE A 82 3.42 0.87 8.14
CA ILE A 82 2.51 0.40 7.09
C ILE A 82 2.16 1.55 6.12
N SER A 83 1.90 2.75 6.64
CA SER A 83 1.61 3.94 5.83
C SER A 83 2.81 4.36 5.00
N CYS A 84 4.02 4.39 5.57
CA CYS A 84 5.27 4.69 4.86
C CYS A 84 5.55 3.68 3.74
N MET A 85 5.39 2.39 4.03
CA MET A 85 5.56 1.34 3.03
C MET A 85 4.53 1.46 1.91
N THR A 86 3.28 1.73 2.27
CA THR A 86 2.19 1.83 1.31
C THR A 86 2.30 3.11 0.45
N SER A 87 2.79 4.21 1.02
CA SER A 87 3.06 5.44 0.28
C SER A 87 4.23 5.24 -0.70
N ALA A 88 5.26 4.51 -0.31
CA ALA A 88 6.35 4.12 -1.21
C ALA A 88 5.85 3.28 -2.40
N LEU A 89 4.91 2.35 -2.16
CA LEU A 89 4.27 1.55 -3.23
C LEU A 89 3.37 2.37 -4.16
N ARG A 90 2.94 3.57 -3.75
CA ARG A 90 2.08 4.45 -4.55
C ARG A 90 2.88 5.31 -5.54
N VAL A 91 4.15 5.56 -5.25
CA VAL A 91 5.01 6.39 -6.11
C VAL A 91 5.28 5.62 -7.41
N PRO A 92 5.03 6.22 -8.59
CA PRO A 92 5.32 5.57 -9.87
C PRO A 92 6.80 5.23 -10.00
N GLU A 93 7.07 4.09 -10.66
CA GLU A 93 8.43 3.57 -10.86
C GLU A 93 9.31 4.64 -11.55
N GLY A 94 10.37 5.09 -10.87
CA GLY A 94 11.35 6.03 -11.43
C GLY A 94 11.59 7.33 -10.65
N THR A 95 10.73 7.69 -9.68
CA THR A 95 10.91 8.87 -8.81
C THR A 95 11.14 8.52 -7.33
N THR A 96 11.45 7.27 -7.06
CA THR A 96 11.52 6.66 -5.73
C THR A 96 12.80 7.06 -4.99
N THR A 97 12.70 7.53 -3.75
CA THR A 97 13.87 7.77 -2.89
C THR A 97 14.52 6.44 -2.46
N PRO A 98 15.80 6.41 -2.05
CA PRO A 98 16.45 5.16 -1.59
C PRO A 98 15.74 4.49 -0.40
N GLU A 99 15.07 5.28 0.44
CA GLU A 99 14.24 4.77 1.56
C GLU A 99 12.94 4.14 1.05
N GLN A 100 12.33 4.73 0.02
CA GLN A 100 11.13 4.16 -0.60
C GLN A 100 11.46 2.88 -1.39
N ASP A 101 12.62 2.81 -2.05
CA ASP A 101 13.08 1.58 -2.72
C ASP A 101 13.27 0.44 -1.71
N PHE A 102 13.74 0.75 -0.49
CA PHE A 102 13.78 -0.22 0.60
C PHE A 102 12.41 -0.81 0.90
N TYR A 103 11.38 0.01 1.04
CA TYR A 103 10.02 -0.46 1.30
C TYR A 103 9.45 -1.28 0.15
N VAL A 104 9.69 -0.86 -1.10
CA VAL A 104 9.23 -1.59 -2.28
C VAL A 104 9.87 -2.98 -2.34
N ARG A 105 11.18 -3.08 -2.11
CA ARG A 105 11.91 -4.37 -2.06
C ARG A 105 11.45 -5.22 -0.89
N MET A 106 11.37 -4.65 0.31
CA MET A 106 10.90 -5.36 1.50
C MET A 106 9.52 -5.95 1.26
N PHE A 107 8.60 -5.20 0.67
CA PHE A 107 7.25 -5.67 0.36
C PHE A 107 7.25 -6.87 -0.60
N GLN A 108 8.21 -6.99 -1.52
CA GLN A 108 8.34 -8.16 -2.40
C GLN A 108 8.72 -9.44 -1.64
N TYR A 109 9.43 -9.34 -0.51
CA TYR A 109 9.80 -10.47 0.34
C TYR A 109 8.73 -10.85 1.38
N ILE A 110 7.71 -10.01 1.56
CA ILE A 110 6.58 -10.30 2.45
C ILE A 110 5.65 -11.33 1.80
N SER A 111 5.04 -12.21 2.60
CA SER A 111 4.08 -13.19 2.10
C SER A 111 2.81 -12.53 1.54
N TYR A 112 2.20 -13.16 0.55
CA TYR A 112 0.98 -12.67 -0.10
C TYR A 112 -0.18 -12.38 0.87
N GLU A 113 -0.34 -13.19 1.91
CA GLU A 113 -1.36 -12.98 2.95
C GLU A 113 -1.11 -11.68 3.74
N VAL A 114 0.14 -11.42 4.11
CA VAL A 114 0.53 -10.23 4.88
C VAL A 114 0.47 -8.98 4.02
N GLN A 115 0.93 -9.04 2.77
CA GLN A 115 0.79 -7.95 1.80
C GLN A 115 -0.69 -7.52 1.65
N HIS A 116 -1.60 -8.49 1.54
CA HIS A 116 -3.03 -8.23 1.49
C HIS A 116 -3.53 -7.53 2.76
N LYS A 117 -3.14 -8.01 3.95
CA LYS A 117 -3.50 -7.39 5.24
C LYS A 117 -2.99 -5.96 5.37
N ILE A 118 -1.75 -5.69 4.96
CA ILE A 118 -1.15 -4.34 4.96
C ILE A 118 -1.99 -3.39 4.13
N LEU A 119 -2.30 -3.76 2.88
CA LEU A 119 -3.07 -2.92 1.97
C LEU A 119 -4.48 -2.67 2.50
N MET A 120 -5.12 -3.67 3.08
CA MET A 120 -6.45 -3.53 3.70
C MET A 120 -6.44 -2.60 4.92
N LEU A 121 -5.41 -2.67 5.76
CA LEU A 121 -5.27 -1.78 6.92
C LEU A 121 -5.09 -0.33 6.48
N THR A 122 -4.22 -0.07 5.50
CA THR A 122 -4.04 1.30 4.99
C THR A 122 -5.31 1.81 4.32
N ALA A 123 -5.99 0.94 3.56
CA ALA A 123 -7.24 1.29 2.88
C ALA A 123 -8.32 1.72 3.90
N ALA A 124 -8.45 1.02 5.03
CA ALA A 124 -9.43 1.33 6.07
C ALA A 124 -9.23 2.68 6.76
N HIS A 125 -8.05 3.29 6.66
CA HIS A 125 -7.70 4.56 7.32
C HIS A 125 -7.44 5.70 6.33
N SER A 126 -7.59 5.44 5.03
CA SER A 126 -7.29 6.39 3.95
C SER A 126 -8.53 7.09 3.41
N ASN A 127 -8.33 8.26 2.80
CA ASN A 127 -9.37 9.00 2.09
C ASN A 127 -9.94 8.17 0.91
N SER A 128 -11.18 8.45 0.49
CA SER A 128 -11.88 7.68 -0.56
C SER A 128 -11.09 7.44 -1.85
N MET A 129 -10.32 8.42 -2.33
CA MET A 129 -9.50 8.30 -3.54
C MET A 129 -8.25 7.41 -3.32
N ASP A 130 -7.62 7.58 -2.16
CA ASP A 130 -6.45 6.81 -1.76
C ASP A 130 -6.81 5.35 -1.50
N HIS A 131 -7.98 5.13 -0.90
CA HIS A 131 -8.60 3.83 -0.75
C HIS A 131 -8.78 3.13 -2.11
N CYS A 132 -9.30 3.85 -3.11
CA CYS A 132 -9.47 3.31 -4.46
C CYS A 132 -8.14 2.96 -5.13
N ARG A 133 -7.11 3.81 -5.04
CA ARG A 133 -5.76 3.51 -5.58
C ARG A 133 -5.13 2.30 -4.91
N LEU A 134 -5.31 2.14 -3.60
CA LEU A 134 -4.78 1.01 -2.85
C LEU A 134 -5.46 -0.29 -3.21
N ILE A 135 -6.78 -0.27 -3.37
CA ILE A 135 -7.50 -1.44 -3.88
C ILE A 135 -7.06 -1.75 -5.31
N LEU A 136 -6.85 -0.76 -6.18
CA LEU A 136 -6.32 -1.01 -7.54
C LEU A 136 -4.95 -1.66 -7.54
N LEU A 137 -4.03 -1.19 -6.67
CA LEU A 137 -2.72 -1.83 -6.48
C LEU A 137 -2.86 -3.27 -5.97
N LEU A 138 -3.81 -3.51 -5.06
CA LEU A 138 -4.15 -4.84 -4.57
C LEU A 138 -4.66 -5.72 -5.72
N LEU A 139 -5.57 -5.23 -6.57
CA LEU A 139 -6.10 -5.99 -7.70
C LEU A 139 -5.04 -6.28 -8.76
N LYS A 140 -4.12 -5.34 -9.02
CA LYS A 140 -2.95 -5.54 -9.92
C LYS A 140 -2.04 -6.66 -9.44
N ARG A 141 -1.73 -6.71 -8.14
CA ARG A 141 -0.81 -7.69 -7.56
C ARG A 141 -1.47 -9.02 -7.18
N PHE A 142 -2.75 -8.98 -6.82
CA PHE A 142 -3.54 -10.12 -6.35
C PHE A 142 -4.77 -10.33 -7.23
N PRO A 143 -4.61 -10.95 -8.41
CA PRO A 143 -5.72 -11.16 -9.34
C PRO A 143 -6.81 -12.07 -8.77
N GLN A 144 -6.54 -12.77 -7.67
CA GLN A 144 -7.47 -13.65 -6.96
C GLN A 144 -8.50 -12.85 -6.13
N ALA A 145 -8.15 -11.63 -5.73
CA ALA A 145 -8.99 -10.72 -4.95
C ALA A 145 -9.94 -9.87 -5.83
N ILE A 146 -9.84 -9.99 -7.17
CA ILE A 146 -10.67 -9.25 -8.14
C ILE A 146 -12.15 -9.56 -7.94
N SER A 147 -12.52 -10.82 -7.76
CA SER A 147 -13.92 -11.23 -7.62
C SER A 147 -14.61 -10.64 -6.39
N THR A 148 -13.89 -10.42 -5.29
CA THR A 148 -14.45 -9.93 -4.02
C THR A 148 -14.40 -8.41 -3.89
N HIS A 149 -13.34 -7.76 -4.37
CA HIS A 149 -13.11 -6.33 -4.13
C HIS A 149 -13.34 -5.43 -5.34
N ALA A 150 -13.25 -5.95 -6.57
CA ALA A 150 -13.47 -5.14 -7.77
C ALA A 150 -14.89 -4.59 -7.89
N PRO A 151 -15.98 -5.33 -7.55
CA PRO A 151 -17.34 -4.77 -7.63
C PRO A 151 -17.53 -3.53 -6.75
N ARG A 152 -17.09 -3.60 -5.48
CA ARG A 152 -17.19 -2.47 -4.54
C ARG A 152 -16.34 -1.27 -4.95
N LEU A 153 -15.15 -1.54 -5.49
CA LEU A 153 -14.29 -0.50 -6.04
C LEU A 153 -14.97 0.20 -7.21
N LEU A 154 -15.48 -0.55 -8.18
CA LEU A 154 -16.16 -0.01 -9.36
C LEU A 154 -17.41 0.78 -8.98
N GLU A 155 -18.20 0.30 -8.02
CA GLU A 155 -19.34 1.05 -7.47
C GLU A 155 -18.92 2.39 -6.90
N THR A 156 -17.86 2.41 -6.10
CA THR A 156 -17.34 3.64 -5.48
C THR A 156 -16.79 4.61 -6.53
N LEU A 157 -16.07 4.11 -7.54
CA LEU A 157 -15.54 4.91 -8.64
C LEU A 157 -16.67 5.52 -9.50
N VAL A 158 -17.72 4.75 -9.78
CA VAL A 158 -18.89 5.23 -10.55
C VAL A 158 -19.68 6.28 -9.78
N GLN A 159 -19.89 6.09 -8.47
CA GLN A 159 -20.57 7.06 -7.61
C GLN A 159 -19.81 8.39 -7.49
N ASN A 160 -18.47 8.34 -7.53
CA ASN A 160 -17.61 9.53 -7.46
C ASN A 160 -17.15 10.02 -8.84
N SER A 161 -17.80 9.59 -9.92
CA SER A 161 -17.44 9.92 -11.30
C SER A 161 -17.60 11.41 -11.64
N THR A 162 -18.22 12.22 -10.78
CA THR A 162 -18.25 13.68 -10.96
C THR A 162 -16.86 14.31 -10.82
N ILE A 163 -15.92 13.64 -10.16
CA ILE A 163 -14.54 14.10 -9.97
C ILE A 163 -13.67 13.53 -11.09
N PRO A 164 -12.95 14.37 -11.86
CA PRO A 164 -12.17 13.93 -13.02
C PRO A 164 -11.11 12.86 -12.67
N GLY A 165 -10.46 12.98 -11.51
CA GLY A 165 -9.47 11.99 -11.06
C GLY A 165 -10.03 10.59 -10.79
N PHE A 166 -11.32 10.46 -10.45
CA PHE A 166 -11.98 9.15 -10.31
C PHE A 166 -12.39 8.58 -11.67
N LYS A 167 -12.80 9.44 -12.62
CA LYS A 167 -13.09 9.05 -14.02
C LYS A 167 -11.85 8.52 -14.73
N GLU A 168 -10.72 9.22 -14.64
CA GLU A 168 -9.46 8.80 -15.25
C GLU A 168 -8.99 7.46 -14.67
N MET A 169 -9.02 7.31 -13.35
CA MET A 169 -8.63 6.08 -12.66
C MET A 169 -9.53 4.90 -13.04
N LEU A 170 -10.84 5.12 -13.22
CA LEU A 170 -11.78 4.11 -13.68
C LEU A 170 -11.43 3.65 -15.10
N VAL A 171 -11.29 4.58 -16.04
CA VAL A 171 -11.13 4.27 -17.46
C VAL A 171 -9.74 3.74 -17.78
N GLN A 172 -8.69 4.34 -17.23
CA GLN A 172 -7.30 4.03 -17.59
C GLN A 172 -6.71 2.89 -16.76
N GLU A 173 -7.17 2.67 -15.53
CA GLU A 173 -6.57 1.68 -14.63
C GLU A 173 -7.53 0.55 -14.24
N ALA A 174 -8.74 0.88 -13.78
CA ALA A 174 -9.66 -0.13 -13.26
C ALA A 174 -10.23 -1.04 -14.37
N ILE A 175 -10.64 -0.47 -15.50
CA ILE A 175 -11.26 -1.23 -16.61
C ILE A 175 -10.28 -2.17 -17.30
N PRO A 176 -9.04 -1.77 -17.65
CA PRO A 176 -8.07 -2.69 -18.23
C PRO A 176 -7.73 -3.89 -17.31
N LEU A 177 -7.76 -3.68 -16.00
CA LEU A 177 -7.55 -4.76 -15.02
C LEU A 177 -8.72 -5.74 -14.98
N VAL A 178 -9.94 -5.20 -14.99
CA VAL A 178 -11.18 -5.96 -14.94
C VAL A 178 -11.46 -6.68 -16.26
N TYR A 179 -11.01 -6.14 -17.39
CA TYR A 179 -11.15 -6.78 -18.69
C TYR A 179 -10.49 -8.18 -18.73
N ASN A 180 -9.32 -8.32 -18.09
CA ASN A 180 -8.58 -9.58 -18.06
C ASN A 180 -9.20 -10.64 -17.14
N ARG A 181 -10.06 -10.23 -16.19
CA ARG A 181 -10.88 -11.11 -15.34
C ARG A 181 -12.19 -10.41 -14.97
N PRO A 182 -13.26 -10.62 -15.75
CA PRO A 182 -14.53 -9.95 -15.49
C PRO A 182 -15.11 -10.45 -14.15
N PRO A 183 -15.28 -9.58 -13.14
CA PRO A 183 -16.03 -9.91 -11.95
C PRO A 183 -17.52 -9.96 -12.29
N ASP A 184 -18.28 -10.67 -11.46
CA ASP A 184 -19.74 -10.74 -11.62
C ASP A 184 -20.34 -9.40 -11.16
N LEU A 185 -20.76 -8.58 -12.13
CA LEU A 185 -21.19 -7.20 -11.90
C LEU A 185 -22.69 -7.05 -12.17
N PRO A 186 -23.42 -6.27 -11.35
CA PRO A 186 -24.83 -5.95 -11.63
C PRO A 186 -24.97 -5.22 -12.98
N HIS A 187 -25.94 -5.62 -13.80
CA HIS A 187 -26.19 -5.01 -15.12
C HIS A 187 -26.30 -3.47 -15.08
N LYS A 188 -26.92 -2.92 -14.03
CA LYS A 188 -27.02 -1.46 -13.83
C LYS A 188 -25.65 -0.79 -13.74
N LEU A 189 -24.70 -1.42 -13.05
CA LEU A 189 -23.35 -0.90 -12.89
C LEU A 189 -22.58 -0.93 -14.20
N VAL A 190 -22.71 -2.04 -14.95
CA VAL A 190 -22.08 -2.19 -16.27
C VAL A 190 -22.54 -1.10 -17.23
N HIS A 191 -23.85 -0.80 -17.25
CA HIS A 191 -24.40 0.25 -18.11
C HIS A 191 -23.88 1.64 -17.70
N GLN A 192 -23.78 1.92 -16.40
CA GLN A 192 -23.24 3.20 -15.90
C GLN A 192 -21.75 3.35 -16.23
N ILE A 193 -20.95 2.30 -16.02
CA ILE A 193 -19.52 2.29 -16.38
C ILE A 193 -19.38 2.55 -17.88
N MET A 194 -20.15 1.84 -18.72
CA MET A 194 -20.11 1.99 -20.16
C MET A 194 -20.46 3.42 -20.59
N ALA A 195 -21.51 4.03 -20.04
CA ALA A 195 -21.87 5.42 -20.31
C ALA A 195 -20.74 6.40 -19.92
N ILE A 196 -20.14 6.23 -18.74
CA ILE A 196 -19.02 7.07 -18.28
C ILE A 196 -17.80 6.93 -19.19
N CYS A 197 -17.49 5.73 -19.65
CA CYS A 197 -16.37 5.49 -20.57
C CYS A 197 -16.62 6.12 -21.94
N PHE A 198 -17.83 5.98 -22.47
CA PHE A 198 -18.21 6.62 -23.71
C PHE A 198 -18.13 8.14 -23.61
N GLU A 199 -18.67 8.75 -22.54
CA GLU A 199 -18.55 10.19 -22.31
C GLU A 199 -17.10 10.64 -22.20
N TYR A 200 -16.26 9.89 -21.48
CA TYR A 200 -14.84 10.23 -21.32
C TYR A 200 -14.09 10.19 -22.66
N HIS A 201 -14.25 9.12 -23.44
CA HIS A 201 -13.61 9.00 -24.74
C HIS A 201 -14.16 9.98 -25.77
N LEU A 202 -15.48 10.26 -25.76
CA LEU A 202 -16.07 11.29 -26.63
C LEU A 202 -15.52 12.67 -26.31
N ASN A 203 -15.42 13.04 -25.03
CA ASN A 203 -14.84 14.32 -24.63
C ASN A 203 -13.36 14.42 -25.01
N GLN A 204 -12.59 13.33 -24.88
CA GLN A 204 -11.20 13.29 -25.31
C GLN A 204 -11.07 13.45 -26.83
N MET A 205 -11.90 12.74 -27.61
CA MET A 205 -11.92 12.86 -29.07
C MET A 205 -12.33 14.26 -29.54
N LEU A 206 -13.33 14.87 -28.89
CA LEU A 206 -13.78 16.23 -29.20
C LEU A 206 -12.68 17.25 -28.88
N ALA A 207 -12.02 17.13 -27.73
CA ALA A 207 -10.90 17.99 -27.34
C ALA A 207 -9.69 17.85 -28.30
N GLU A 208 -9.33 16.62 -28.70
CA GLU A 208 -8.27 16.38 -29.70
C GLU A 208 -8.62 16.96 -31.07
N THR A 209 -9.92 17.05 -31.41
CA THR A 209 -10.40 17.64 -32.66
C THR A 209 -10.33 19.17 -32.62
N GLU A 210 -10.63 19.79 -31.47
CA GLU A 210 -10.50 21.24 -31.25
C GLU A 210 -9.03 21.70 -31.24
N ASP A 211 -8.11 20.94 -30.62
CA ASP A 211 -6.69 21.24 -30.62
C ASP A 211 -6.08 21.11 -32.03
N LYS A 212 -6.45 20.08 -32.80
CA LYS A 212 -6.04 19.96 -34.20
C LYS A 212 -6.57 21.13 -35.05
N ALA A 213 -7.82 21.54 -34.83
CA ALA A 213 -8.41 22.68 -35.53
C ALA A 213 -7.67 24.00 -35.21
N ARG A 214 -7.31 24.22 -33.93
CA ARG A 214 -6.51 25.38 -33.50
C ARG A 214 -5.10 25.39 -34.09
N VAL A 215 -4.38 24.27 -34.02
CA VAL A 215 -3.03 24.14 -34.60
C VAL A 215 -3.07 24.38 -36.11
N THR A 216 -4.07 23.85 -36.81
CA THR A 216 -4.24 24.16 -38.24
C THR A 216 -4.52 25.64 -38.46
N ALA A 217 -5.37 26.29 -37.66
CA ALA A 217 -5.68 27.71 -37.81
C ALA A 217 -4.49 28.64 -37.51
N GLU A 218 -3.57 28.24 -36.63
CA GLU A 218 -2.33 28.97 -36.36
C GLU A 218 -1.27 28.78 -37.45
N CYS A 219 -1.24 27.64 -38.15
CA CYS A 219 -0.35 27.42 -39.30
C CYS A 219 -0.71 28.23 -40.56
N TRP A 220 -1.89 28.87 -40.62
CA TRP A 220 -2.33 29.73 -41.73
C TRP A 220 -2.23 31.24 -41.41
N ARG A 221 -1.61 31.62 -40.29
CA ARG A 221 -1.21 33.02 -40.00
C ARG A 221 0.28 33.21 -40.23
#